data_AF-A0A351XI61-F1
#
_entry.id   AF-A0A351XI61-F1
#
_cell.length_a   1.000
_cell.length_b   1.000
_cell.length_c   1.000
_cell.angle_alpha   90.00
_cell.angle_beta   90.00
_cell.angle_gamma   90.00
#
_symmetry.space_group_name_H-M   'P 1'
#
loop_
_entity.id
_entity.type
_entity.pdbx_description
1 polymer ?
#
loop_
_entity_poly.entity_id
_entity_poly.type
_entity_poly.pdbx_seq_one_letter_code
_entity_poly.pdbx_strand_id
1 'polypeptide(L)' 'MKTGILLTNLGTPDAPTTPALKRYLKQFLSDDRV' A
#
# COMPACT_ATOMS: atom_id res chain seq x y z
N MET A 1 -14.25 -28.10 7.58
CA MET A 1 -13.84 -26.68 7.58
C MET A 1 -12.61 -26.52 6.70
N LYS A 2 -12.49 -25.42 5.94
CA LYS A 2 -11.27 -25.09 5.17
C LYS A 2 -10.70 -23.79 5.72
N THR A 3 -9.40 -23.78 5.99
CA THR A 3 -8.67 -22.60 6.48
C THR A 3 -8.33 -21.70 5.30
N GLY A 4 -8.68 -20.42 5.39
CA GLY A 4 -8.24 -19.37 4.46
C GLY A 4 -6.96 -18.71 4.98
N ILE A 5 -6.07 -18.32 4.06
CA ILE A 5 -4.86 -17.57 4.38
C ILE A 5 -4.97 -16.18 3.75
N LEU A 6 -4.82 -15.14 4.56
CA LEU A 6 -4.68 -13.76 4.09
C LEU A 6 -3.19 -13.45 3.93
N LEU A 7 -2.76 -13.31 2.68
CA LEU A 7 -1.45 -12.74 2.38
C LEU A 7 -1.60 -11.23 2.24
N THR A 8 -0.83 -10.47 3.03
CA THR A 8 -0.86 -9.02 3.02
C THR A 8 0.55 -8.45 2.85
N ASN A 9 0.61 -7.27 2.23
CA ASN A 9 1.80 -6.44 2.08
C ASN A 9 1.32 -4.98 1.99
N LEU A 10 2.23 -4.02 2.21
CA LEU A 10 1.96 -2.59 2.00
C LEU A 10 1.66 -2.26 0.52
N GLY A 11 2.16 -3.10 -0.40
CA GLY A 11 2.10 -2.84 -1.83
C GLY A 11 3.20 -1.88 -2.28
N THR A 12 3.06 -1.37 -3.50
CA THR A 12 3.98 -0.46 -4.18
C THR A 12 3.19 0.47 -5.09
N PRO A 13 3.71 1.65 -5.48
CA PRO A 13 3.05 2.49 -6.48
C PRO A 13 2.93 1.77 -7.83
N ASP A 14 1.83 2.00 -8.55
CA ASP A 14 1.53 1.35 -9.84
C ASP A 14 2.52 1.73 -10.97
N ALA A 15 3.20 2.87 -10.84
CA ALA A 15 4.17 3.35 -11.81
C ALA A 15 5.20 4.30 -11.14
N PRO A 16 6.42 4.43 -11.69
CA PRO A 16 7.45 5.34 -11.19
C PRO A 16 7.22 6.78 -11.68
N THR A 17 5.97 7.27 -11.63
CA THR A 17 5.61 8.62 -12.05
C THR A 17 5.18 9.45 -10.85
N THR A 18 5.39 10.77 -10.92
CA THR A 18 5.02 11.69 -9.84
C THR A 18 3.56 11.56 -9.38
N PRO A 19 2.55 11.43 -10.27
CA PRO A 19 1.17 11.26 -9.84
C PRO A 19 0.91 9.96 -9.07
N ALA A 20 1.54 8.85 -9.49
CA ALA A 20 1.38 7.55 -8.83
C ALA A 20 2.08 7.54 -7.46
N LEU A 21 3.30 8.06 -7.38
CA LEU A 21 4.03 8.22 -6.14
C LEU A 21 3.29 9.11 -5.15
N LYS A 22 2.72 10.24 -5.59
CA LYS A 22 1.96 11.14 -4.72
C LYS A 22 0.76 10.45 -4.07
N ARG A 23 0.04 9.60 -4.81
CA ARG A 23 -1.10 8.84 -4.25
C ARG A 23 -0.64 7.82 -3.22
N TYR A 24 0.37 7.02 -3.56
CA TYR A 24 0.94 6.01 -2.67
C TYR A 24 1.51 6.64 -1.38
N LEU A 25 2.33 7.69 -1.50
CA LEU A 25 2.93 8.36 -0.36
C LEU A 25 1.90 9.07 0.51
N LYS A 26 0.84 9.64 -0.06
CA LYS A 26 -0.25 10.21 0.74
C LYS A 26 -0.90 9.14 1.63
N GLN A 27 -1.16 7.95 1.09
CA GLN A 27 -1.74 6.85 1.86
C GLN A 27 -0.79 6.39 2.97
N PHE A 28 0.50 6.23 2.65
CA PHE A 28 1.52 5.77 3.59
C PHE A 28 1.81 6.77 4.71
N LEU A 29 2.04 8.04 4.37
CA LEU A 29 2.41 9.09 5.33
C LEU A 29 1.24 9.68 6.11
N SER A 30 0.00 9.25 5.83
CA SER A 30 -1.18 9.66 6.62
C SER A 30 -1.53 8.62 7.71
N ASP A 31 -0.80 7.51 7.77
CA ASP A 31 -0.98 6.50 8.81
C ASP A 31 -0.10 6.87 10.01
N ASP A 32 -0.72 7.20 11.16
CA ASP A 32 0.02 7.61 12.38
C ASP A 32 0.95 6.52 12.95
N ARG A 33 0.83 5.28 12.44
CA ARG A 33 1.69 4.15 12.84
C ARG A 33 3.00 4.09 12.07
N VAL A 34 3.19 4.97 11.09
CA VAL A 34 4.37 5.10 10.22
C VAL A 34 5.03 6.44 10.47
#